data_AF-A0A7V7PLG3-F1
#
_entry.id   AF-A0A7V7PLG3-F1
#
_cell.length_a   1.000
_cell.length_b   1.000
_cell.length_c   1.000
_cell.angle_alpha   90.00
_cell.angle_beta   90.00
_cell.angle_gamma   90.00
#
_symmetry.space_group_name_H-M   'P 1'
#
loop_
_entity.id
_entity.type
_entity.pdbx_description
1 polymer ?
#
loop_
_entity_poly.entity_id
_entity_poly.type
_entity_poly.pdbx_seq_one_letter_code
_entity_poly.pdbx_strand_id
1 'polypeptide(L)'
;MDGRARVAWHLRRLRVERGLSQESLGVDAGVDRGYVSGIERQTFNPTIEIIDRLANALGVDVSAFFDLPNSEDAEPQPLKSGRKPR
;
A
#
# COMPACT_ATOMS: atom_id res chain seq x y z
N MET A 1 3.10 16.75 -2.11
CA MET A 1 3.44 15.32 -1.99
C MET A 1 4.32 14.92 -3.17
N ASP A 2 5.49 14.34 -2.92
CA ASP A 2 6.36 13.79 -3.98
C ASP A 2 5.85 12.43 -4.49
N GLY A 3 6.47 11.88 -5.55
CA GLY A 3 6.00 10.63 -6.17
C GLY A 3 6.03 9.43 -5.22
N ARG A 4 7.06 9.31 -4.38
CA ARG A 4 7.20 8.21 -3.41
C ARG A 4 6.13 8.31 -2.32
N ALA A 5 5.91 9.51 -1.79
CA ALA A 5 4.87 9.75 -0.81
C ALA A 5 3.47 9.46 -1.36
N ARG A 6 3.24 9.71 -2.66
CA ARG A 6 1.98 9.40 -3.33
C ARG A 6 1.73 7.91 -3.45
N VAL A 7 2.72 7.14 -3.91
CA VAL A 7 2.64 5.68 -3.96
C VAL A 7 2.40 5.09 -2.58
N ALA A 8 3.11 5.59 -1.56
CA ALA A 8 2.95 5.14 -0.17
C ALA A 8 1.54 5.40 0.38
N TRP A 9 0.98 6.58 0.08
CA TRP A 9 -0.36 6.98 0.51
C TRP A 9 -1.43 6.08 -0.14
N HIS A 10 -1.41 5.93 -1.47
CA HIS A 10 -2.38 5.09 -2.18
C HIS A 10 -2.24 3.61 -1.82
N LEU A 11 -1.02 3.10 -1.67
CA LEU A 11 -0.80 1.73 -1.20
C LEU A 11 -1.52 1.47 0.12
N ARG A 12 -1.36 2.37 1.10
CA ARG A 12 -2.01 2.23 2.40
C ARG A 12 -3.52 2.35 2.28
N ARG A 13 -4.02 3.37 1.57
CA ARG A 13 -5.46 3.59 1.37
C ARG A 13 -6.14 2.36 0.76
N LEU A 14 -5.66 1.93 -0.40
CA LEU A 14 -6.24 0.81 -1.14
C LEU A 14 -6.18 -0.50 -0.36
N ARG A 15 -5.09 -0.72 0.38
CA ARG A 15 -4.93 -1.89 1.26
C ARG A 15 -5.96 -1.88 2.41
N VAL A 16 -6.15 -0.72 3.05
CA VAL A 16 -7.08 -0.56 4.18
C VAL A 16 -8.53 -0.66 3.72
N GLU A 17 -8.89 -0.06 2.58
CA GLU A 17 -10.22 -0.19 1.95
C GLU A 17 -10.61 -1.66 1.70
N ARG A 18 -9.61 -2.52 1.44
CA ARG A 18 -9.78 -3.97 1.24
C ARG A 18 -9.66 -4.80 2.51
N GLY A 19 -9.40 -4.18 3.66
CA GLY A 19 -9.21 -4.89 4.93
C GLY A 19 -7.98 -5.80 4.96
N LEU A 20 -7.00 -5.60 4.07
CA LEU A 20 -5.82 -6.45 3.96
C LEU A 20 -4.73 -6.04 4.96
N SER A 21 -4.14 -7.01 5.65
CA SER A 21 -2.91 -6.75 6.41
C SER A 21 -1.72 -6.54 5.45
N GLN A 22 -0.63 -5.92 5.92
CA GLN A 22 0.61 -5.82 5.13
C GLN A 22 1.16 -7.21 4.76
N GLU A 23 0.94 -8.21 5.62
CA GLU A 23 1.35 -9.59 5.39
C GLU A 23 0.51 -10.24 4.30
N SER A 24 -0.82 -10.10 4.36
CA SER A 24 -1.73 -10.62 3.34
C SER A 24 -1.41 -10.03 1.97
N LEU A 25 -1.29 -8.70 1.89
CA LEU A 25 -0.95 -8.04 0.63
C LEU A 25 0.44 -8.46 0.12
N GLY A 26 1.40 -8.67 1.02
CA GLY A 26 2.71 -9.20 0.67
C GLY A 26 2.60 -10.58 0.02
N VAL A 27 1.85 -11.50 0.64
CA VAL A 27 1.60 -12.83 0.08
C VAL A 27 0.92 -12.74 -1.29
N ASP A 28 -0.15 -11.97 -1.40
CA ASP A 28 -0.96 -11.83 -2.63
C ASP A 28 -0.15 -11.22 -3.78
N ALA A 29 0.72 -10.24 -3.48
CA ALA A 29 1.60 -9.61 -4.46
C ALA A 29 2.91 -10.38 -4.69
N GLY A 30 3.22 -11.41 -3.88
CA GLY A 30 4.49 -12.13 -3.83
C GLY A 30 5.69 -11.26 -3.38
N VAL A 31 5.45 -10.28 -2.53
CA VAL A 31 6.42 -9.31 -2.00
C VAL A 31 6.56 -9.49 -0.49
N ASP A 32 7.77 -9.33 0.05
CA ASP A 32 7.96 -9.44 1.50
C ASP A 32 7.13 -8.39 2.28
N ARG A 33 6.54 -8.80 3.40
CA ARG A 33 5.76 -7.93 4.30
C ARG A 33 6.55 -6.68 4.71
N GLY A 34 7.84 -6.83 5.01
CA GLY A 34 8.74 -5.74 5.37
C GLY A 34 8.95 -4.75 4.22
N TYR A 35 8.94 -5.23 2.97
CA TYR A 35 9.00 -4.38 1.79
C TYR A 35 7.71 -3.56 1.63
N VAL A 36 6.53 -4.18 1.73
CA VAL A 36 5.23 -3.47 1.75
C VAL A 36 5.22 -2.41 2.86
N SER A 37 5.65 -2.79 4.05
CA SER A 37 5.76 -1.91 5.21
C SER A 37 6.71 -0.73 4.97
N GLY A 38 7.82 -0.97 4.28
CA GLY A 38 8.80 0.08 3.96
C GLY A 38 8.35 1.01 2.82
N ILE A 39 7.58 0.52 1.84
CA ILE A 39 6.94 1.41 0.85
C ILE A 39 5.98 2.36 1.56
N GLU A 40 5.09 1.85 2.42
CA GLU A 40 4.12 2.69 3.14
C GLU A 40 4.78 3.72 4.08
N ARG A 41 6.00 3.45 4.57
CA ARG A 41 6.80 4.39 5.37
C ARG A 41 7.76 5.23 4.52
N GLN A 42 7.73 5.10 3.20
CA GLN A 42 8.62 5.77 2.27
C GLN A 42 10.11 5.44 2.47
N THR A 43 10.45 4.35 3.17
CA THR A 43 11.83 3.91 3.37
C THR A 43 12.35 3.09 2.19
N PHE A 44 11.45 2.59 1.33
CA PHE A 44 11.80 1.96 0.07
C PHE A 44 11.22 2.72 -1.13
N ASN A 45 11.96 2.67 -2.24
CA ASN A 45 11.49 3.13 -3.54
C ASN A 45 11.14 1.89 -4.39
N PRO A 46 9.84 1.55 -4.56
CA PRO A 46 9.45 0.38 -5.33
C PRO A 46 9.77 0.58 -6.81
N THR A 47 10.14 -0.50 -7.49
CA THR A 47 10.20 -0.50 -8.97
C THR A 47 8.80 -0.49 -9.55
N ILE A 48 8.68 -0.13 -10.83
CA ILE A 48 7.40 -0.18 -11.55
C ILE A 48 6.78 -1.59 -11.51
N GLU A 49 7.61 -2.64 -11.64
CA GLU A 49 7.17 -4.04 -11.54
C GLU A 49 6.53 -4.36 -10.18
N ILE A 50 7.08 -3.83 -9.08
CA ILE A 50 6.49 -4.03 -7.76
C ILE A 50 5.16 -3.29 -7.63
N ILE A 51 5.05 -2.08 -8.18
CA ILE A 51 3.80 -1.32 -8.16
C ILE A 51 2.73 -2.07 -8.96
N ASP A 52 3.08 -2.63 -10.12
CA ASP A 52 2.16 -3.42 -10.94
C ASP A 52 1.68 -4.70 -10.21
N ARG A 53 2.58 -5.41 -9.54
CA ARG A 53 2.22 -6.58 -8.72
C ARG A 53 1.29 -6.22 -7.56
N LEU A 54 1.54 -5.09 -6.88
CA LEU A 54 0.66 -4.59 -5.83
C LEU A 54 -0.70 -4.17 -6.39
N ALA A 55 -0.73 -3.52 -7.56
CA ALA A 55 -1.96 -3.14 -8.25
C ALA A 55 -2.82 -4.37 -8.59
N ASN A 56 -2.19 -5.40 -9.17
CA ASN A 56 -2.83 -6.68 -9.48
C ASN A 56 -3.38 -7.36 -8.22
N ALA A 57 -2.60 -7.43 -7.13
CA ALA A 57 -3.06 -8.01 -5.85
C ALA A 57 -4.21 -7.22 -5.22
N LEU A 58 -4.25 -5.90 -5.43
CA LEU A 58 -5.35 -5.04 -5.01
C LEU A 58 -6.50 -5.04 -6.04
N GLY A 59 -6.37 -5.66 -7.22
CA GLY A 59 -7.40 -5.58 -8.26
C GLY A 59 -7.71 -4.14 -8.69
N VAL A 60 -6.67 -3.31 -8.83
CA VAL A 60 -6.77 -1.96 -9.42
C VAL A 60 -5.81 -1.81 -10.59
N ASP A 61 -6.04 -0.80 -11.41
CA ASP A 61 -5.04 -0.37 -12.40
C ASP A 61 -3.85 0.31 -11.71
N VAL A 62 -2.66 0.19 -12.31
CA VAL A 62 -1.42 0.79 -11.79
C VAL A 62 -1.50 2.32 -11.65
N SER A 63 -2.31 2.98 -12.47
CA SER A 63 -2.55 4.43 -12.42
C SER A 63 -3.11 4.91 -11.08
N ALA A 64 -3.85 4.06 -10.35
CA ALA A 64 -4.43 4.40 -9.04
C ALA A 64 -3.38 4.78 -7.99
N PHE A 65 -2.11 4.39 -8.18
CA PHE A 65 -1.00 4.78 -7.29
C PHE A 65 -0.49 6.21 -7.53
N PHE A 66 -0.89 6.84 -8.63
CA PHE A 66 -0.36 8.12 -9.10
C PHE A 66 -1.42 9.24 -9.15
N ASP A 67 -2.67 8.92 -8.85
CA ASP A 67 -3.77 9.87 -8.74
C ASP A 67 -3.43 10.99 -7.76
N LEU A 68 -3.84 12.21 -8.09
CA LEU A 68 -3.70 13.35 -7.18
C LEU A 68 -4.69 13.19 -6.03
N PRO A 69 -4.23 13.00 -4.77
CA PRO A 69 -5.14 13.00 -3.63
C PRO A 69 -5.76 14.40 -3.50
N ASN A 70 -7.03 14.47 -3.12
CA ASN A 70 -7.66 15.75 -2.84
C ASN A 70 -7.06 16.34 -1.57
N SER A 71 -6.99 17.66 -1.48
CA SER A 71 -6.45 18.37 -0.30
C SER A 71 -7.23 18.09 1.00
N GLU A 72 -8.43 17.55 0.89
CA GLU A 72 -9.31 17.20 2.02
C GLU A 72 -9.19 15.74 2.45
N ASP A 73 -8.52 14.88 1.66
CA ASP A 73 -8.38 13.47 1.99
C ASP A 73 -7.42 13.30 3.17
N ALA A 74 -7.94 12.82 4.30
CA ALA A 74 -7.14 12.51 5.46
C ALA A 74 -6.12 11.39 5.15
N GLU A 75 -4.95 11.43 5.79
CA GLU A 75 -3.97 10.35 5.64
C GLU A 75 -4.58 9.00 6.06
N PRO A 76 -4.46 7.96 5.21
CA PRO A 76 -5.05 6.67 5.48
C PRO A 76 -4.39 6.08 6.72
N GLN A 77 -5.22 5.68 7.68
CA GLN A 77 -4.76 5.09 8.93
C GLN A 77 -4.50 3.59 8.73
N PRO A 78 -3.44 3.03 9.33
CA PRO A 78 -3.21 1.59 9.29
C PRO A 78 -4.36 0.84 9.98
N LEU A 79 -4.62 -0.39 9.53
CA LEU A 79 -5.57 -1.27 10.20
C LEU A 79 -5.16 -1.46 11.67
N LYS A 80 -6.14 -1.45 12.57
CA LYS A 80 -5.91 -1.73 13.99
C LYS A 80 -5.30 -3.13 14.12
N SER A 81 -4.18 -3.24 14.81
CA SER A 81 -3.56 -4.53 15.09
C SER A 81 -4.52 -5.39 15.92
N GLY A 82 -5.06 -6.45 15.31
CA GLY A 82 -5.72 -7.51 16.04
C GLY A 82 -4.66 -8.45 16.60
N ARG A 83 -4.44 -8.45 17.92
CA ARG A 83 -3.63 -9.48 18.57
C ARG A 83 -4.26 -10.84 18.25
N LYS A 84 -3.63 -11.68 17.43
CA LYS A 84 -4.01 -13.09 17.36
C LYS A 84 -3.88 -13.66 18.78
N PRO A 85 -4.94 -14.26 19.37
CA PRO A 85 -4.79 -14.94 20.64
C PRO A 85 -3.73 -16.04 20.47
N ARG A 86 -2.83 -16.14 21.46
CA ARG A 86 -1.86 -17.23 21.54
C ARG A 86 -2.58 -18.51 21.97
#